data_AF-A0A7X7CA32-F1
#
_entry.id   AF-A0A7X7CA32-F1
#
_cell.length_a   1.000
_cell.length_b   1.000
_cell.length_c   1.000
_cell.angle_alpha   90.00
_cell.angle_beta   90.00
_cell.angle_gamma   90.00
#
_symmetry.space_group_name_H-M   'P 1'
#
loop_
_entity.id
_entity.type
_entity.pdbx_description
1 polymer ?
#
loop_
_entity_poly.entity_id
_entity_poly.type
_entity_poly.pdbx_seq_one_letter_code
_entity_poly.pdbx_strand_id
1 'polypeptide(L)'
;MKSLAARIPLILMFFLVAGCKNPFVNPFGGMFGDGDNSRPSAEPSRVIEPTEKFAIAIGGVALGRDELVLYDEKGKPRQFSSDLLSCESEKNIVDIEERPGFESASDGSGVRIIARSPGVTAVRCSFGDIEMEEVYEVTVPPQSLIQILVAEAGGQIADEAELDEDYDDPVVKLSSRSPTAELLASVIKNRIIIINNEDDPSLFAVKKNDYDLEAPTSYYDSVILANGQFSPTDPEDIMHNVFKNASSRDNLSADWQIAYDQAVLTAAAIFNGDVQDDTGESFGFFSPDEDIWNDIWNAFRLGQEIPDSSPFTDYTFKELAPIQLLLHPDVKKYSDGRPSFIFARRRGENSFAVEDTP
;
A
#
# COMPACT_ATOMS: atom_id res chain seq x y z
N MET A 1 -70.51 31.15 -34.69
CA MET A 1 -71.63 31.08 -33.73
C MET A 1 -71.36 29.95 -32.75
N LYS A 2 -71.35 30.27 -31.44
CA LYS A 2 -71.47 29.39 -30.25
C LYS A 2 -70.39 28.30 -30.14
N SER A 3 -69.35 28.44 -29.30
CA SER A 3 -69.35 28.40 -27.82
C SER A 3 -70.00 27.12 -27.27
N LEU A 4 -69.48 26.41 -26.27
CA LEU A 4 -69.09 26.87 -24.93
C LEU A 4 -68.47 25.60 -24.27
N ALA A 5 -67.24 25.65 -23.77
CA ALA A 5 -66.92 25.68 -22.34
C ALA A 5 -67.34 24.46 -21.49
N ALA A 6 -66.35 23.85 -20.85
CA ALA A 6 -66.32 23.63 -19.39
C ALA A 6 -64.84 23.49 -18.96
N ARG A 7 -64.25 24.54 -18.37
CA ARG A 7 -64.02 24.75 -16.91
C ARG A 7 -62.75 24.00 -16.41
N ILE A 8 -61.58 24.63 -16.19
CA ILE A 8 -61.18 25.67 -15.20
C ILE A 8 -61.24 25.12 -13.75
N PRO A 9 -60.28 25.39 -12.83
CA PRO A 9 -58.81 25.47 -12.86
C PRO A 9 -58.23 24.96 -11.49
N LEU A 10 -57.15 25.57 -10.97
CA LEU A 10 -56.77 25.66 -9.53
C LEU A 10 -56.10 24.38 -8.95
N ILE A 11 -54.95 24.41 -8.25
CA ILE A 11 -54.24 25.43 -7.49
C ILE A 11 -52.73 25.21 -7.63
N LEU A 12 -52.04 26.31 -7.89
CA LEU A 12 -50.62 26.53 -7.66
C LEU A 12 -50.48 27.06 -6.22
N MET A 13 -49.73 26.40 -5.32
CA MET A 13 -48.99 27.09 -4.26
C MET A 13 -48.06 26.18 -3.46
N PHE A 14 -46.76 26.47 -3.61
CA PHE A 14 -45.70 26.62 -2.59
C PHE A 14 -45.80 25.83 -1.28
N PHE A 15 -44.77 25.01 -1.03
CA PHE A 15 -43.84 25.24 0.09
C PHE A 15 -42.43 24.79 -0.28
N LEU A 16 -41.47 25.68 -0.09
CA LEU A 16 -40.05 25.39 0.08
C LEU A 16 -39.82 24.59 1.39
N VAL A 17 -38.64 23.98 1.49
CA VAL A 17 -37.88 23.55 2.70
C VAL A 17 -37.82 22.03 2.98
N ALA A 18 -36.60 21.50 2.78
CA ALA A 18 -35.84 20.50 3.55
C ALA A 18 -36.25 19.01 3.63
N GLY A 19 -35.19 18.17 3.65
CA GLY A 19 -35.13 16.85 4.31
C GLY A 19 -35.35 15.67 3.37
N CYS A 20 -34.28 15.04 2.86
CA CYS A 20 -33.45 13.99 3.47
C CYS A 20 -34.04 12.57 3.40
N LYS A 21 -33.12 11.65 3.09
CA LYS A 21 -33.15 10.18 3.20
C LYS A 21 -33.73 9.41 2.00
N ASN A 22 -32.82 8.85 1.21
CA ASN A 22 -32.93 7.44 0.84
C ASN A 22 -31.74 6.67 1.42
N PRO A 23 -31.97 5.47 1.99
CA PRO A 23 -31.00 4.75 2.78
C PRO A 23 -30.08 3.94 1.86
N PHE A 24 -28.79 4.31 1.81
CA PHE A 24 -27.76 3.31 1.56
C PHE A 24 -27.58 2.52 2.85
N VAL A 25 -28.09 1.29 2.85
CA VAL A 25 -27.86 0.32 3.90
C VAL A 25 -26.43 -0.17 3.74
N ASN A 26 -25.59 0.25 4.68
CA ASN A 26 -24.24 -0.24 4.90
C ASN A 26 -24.30 -1.72 5.32
N PRO A 27 -23.60 -2.67 4.68
CA PRO A 27 -23.63 -4.07 5.06
C PRO A 27 -22.81 -4.39 6.33
N PHE A 28 -22.15 -3.40 6.95
CA PHE A 28 -21.38 -3.58 8.19
C PHE A 28 -21.74 -2.56 9.28
N GLY A 29 -23.02 -2.34 9.54
CA GLY A 29 -23.50 -1.58 10.70
C GLY A 29 -24.25 -2.48 11.68
N GLY A 30 -23.62 -2.87 12.80
CA GLY A 30 -24.38 -3.48 13.90
C GLY A 30 -23.59 -4.07 15.07
N MET A 31 -23.00 -3.23 15.93
CA MET A 31 -23.22 -3.27 17.39
C MET A 31 -22.44 -2.12 18.06
N PHE A 32 -23.08 -1.45 19.02
CA PHE A 32 -22.70 -0.18 19.69
C PHE A 32 -22.94 1.04 18.77
N GLY A 33 -23.83 2.01 19.00
CA GLY A 33 -24.59 2.40 20.19
C GLY A 33 -24.43 3.92 20.37
N ASP A 34 -25.36 4.70 19.82
CA ASP A 34 -25.71 6.13 20.07
C ASP A 34 -24.61 7.21 20.15
N GLY A 35 -24.74 8.25 19.32
CA GLY A 35 -24.15 9.56 19.64
C GLY A 35 -23.89 10.51 18.47
N ASP A 36 -24.80 11.46 18.30
CA ASP A 36 -24.59 12.83 17.79
C ASP A 36 -24.29 13.12 16.30
N ASN A 37 -25.33 13.68 15.63
CA ASN A 37 -25.28 14.37 14.34
C ASN A 37 -24.73 15.81 14.49
N SER A 38 -23.54 15.96 15.06
CA SER A 38 -22.96 17.29 15.30
C SER A 38 -21.43 17.32 15.29
N ARG A 39 -20.78 16.49 14.46
CA ARG A 39 -19.38 16.74 14.12
C ARG A 39 -19.33 17.77 12.98
N PRO A 40 -18.66 18.94 13.17
CA PRO A 40 -18.29 19.75 12.02
C PRO A 40 -17.49 18.84 11.07
N SER A 41 -17.73 18.96 9.77
CA SER A 41 -16.87 18.36 8.76
C SER A 41 -15.48 18.99 8.94
N ALA A 42 -14.65 18.41 9.79
CA ALA A 42 -13.24 18.74 9.85
C ALA A 42 -12.70 18.40 8.46
N GLU A 43 -12.30 19.41 7.71
CA GLU A 43 -11.44 19.16 6.56
C GLU A 43 -10.20 18.43 7.09
N PRO A 44 -9.76 17.33 6.45
CA PRO A 44 -8.66 16.55 7.00
C PRO A 44 -7.43 17.42 7.13
N SER A 45 -6.68 17.22 8.22
CA SER A 45 -5.43 17.94 8.42
C SER A 45 -4.44 17.67 7.28
N ARG A 46 -3.78 18.73 6.79
CA ARG A 46 -2.72 18.62 5.76
C ARG A 46 -1.40 18.26 6.43
N VAL A 47 -0.86 17.10 6.07
CA VAL A 47 0.38 16.53 6.62
C VAL A 47 1.55 16.97 5.76
N ILE A 48 2.31 17.97 6.22
CA ILE A 48 3.47 18.49 5.49
C ILE A 48 4.68 18.35 6.39
N GLU A 49 5.59 17.46 5.99
CA GLU A 49 6.81 17.16 6.73
C GLU A 49 8.04 17.38 5.81
N PRO A 50 9.13 17.99 6.31
CA PRO A 50 10.37 18.10 5.54
C PRO A 50 10.94 16.71 5.26
N THR A 51 11.03 16.33 3.98
CA THR A 51 11.66 15.09 3.54
C THR A 51 12.40 15.28 2.21
N GLU A 52 13.52 14.60 2.08
CA GLU A 52 14.27 14.48 0.82
C GLU A 52 13.80 13.28 -0.01
N LYS A 53 13.04 12.35 0.60
CA LYS A 53 12.49 11.16 -0.04
C LYS A 53 10.97 11.13 0.06
N PHE A 54 10.30 11.04 -1.07
CA PHE A 54 8.85 10.96 -1.18
C PHE A 54 8.44 9.56 -1.62
N ALA A 55 7.55 8.95 -0.84
CA ALA A 55 6.82 7.74 -1.22
C ALA A 55 5.38 8.15 -1.57
N ILE A 56 5.05 8.13 -2.86
CA ILE A 56 3.72 8.52 -3.35
C ILE A 56 3.09 7.39 -4.15
N ALA A 57 1.77 7.32 -4.17
CA ALA A 57 1.04 6.25 -4.87
C ALA A 57 0.10 6.82 -5.94
N ILE A 58 -0.11 6.05 -7.01
CA ILE A 58 -1.07 6.38 -8.07
C ILE A 58 -2.49 6.46 -7.49
N GLY A 59 -2.80 5.60 -6.52
CA GLY A 59 -4.05 5.62 -5.76
C GLY A 59 -4.20 6.79 -4.77
N GLY A 60 -3.24 7.71 -4.73
CA GLY A 60 -3.18 8.84 -3.79
C GLY A 60 -2.50 8.49 -2.47
N VAL A 61 -2.22 9.51 -1.67
CA VAL A 61 -1.63 9.46 -0.32
C VAL A 61 -2.41 10.36 0.63
N ALA A 62 -2.12 10.32 1.93
CA ALA A 62 -2.70 11.25 2.89
C ALA A 62 -2.43 12.71 2.46
N LEU A 63 -3.42 13.60 2.64
CA LEU A 63 -3.34 14.98 2.15
C LEU A 63 -2.09 15.68 2.67
N GLY A 64 -1.30 16.27 1.76
CA GLY A 64 -0.05 16.97 2.09
C GLY A 64 1.20 16.10 1.97
N ARG A 65 1.09 14.75 2.05
CA ARG A 65 2.24 13.83 1.85
C ARG A 65 2.80 13.92 0.43
N ASP A 66 2.00 14.43 -0.50
CA ASP A 66 2.36 14.72 -1.88
C ASP A 66 2.86 16.17 -2.08
N GLU A 67 3.06 16.95 -1.03
CA GLU A 67 3.53 18.34 -1.11
C GLU A 67 4.99 18.48 -0.71
N LEU A 68 5.82 18.84 -1.69
CA LEU A 68 7.17 19.31 -1.45
C LEU A 68 7.13 20.75 -0.94
N VAL A 69 7.68 20.98 0.25
CA VAL A 69 7.89 22.32 0.81
C VAL A 69 9.37 22.55 1.03
N LEU A 70 9.87 23.67 0.51
CA LEU A 70 11.26 24.08 0.64
C LEU A 70 11.44 24.83 1.95
N TYR A 71 12.34 24.34 2.80
CA TYR A 71 12.62 24.93 4.10
C TYR A 71 13.95 25.71 4.09
N ASP A 72 14.05 26.74 4.93
CA ASP A 72 15.29 27.45 5.20
C ASP A 72 16.16 26.71 6.23
N GLU A 73 17.39 27.20 6.46
CA GLU A 73 18.32 26.64 7.46
C GLU A 73 17.77 26.62 8.90
N LYS A 74 16.65 27.31 9.17
CA LYS A 74 15.99 27.38 10.47
C LYS A 74 14.76 26.48 10.54
N GLY A 75 14.52 25.64 9.51
CA GLY A 75 13.39 24.74 9.43
C GLY A 75 12.05 25.43 9.20
N LYS A 76 12.05 26.64 8.61
CA LYS A 76 10.81 27.35 8.25
C LYS A 76 10.60 27.32 6.73
N PRO A 77 9.34 27.29 6.24
CA PRO A 77 9.08 27.43 4.82
C PRO A 77 9.79 28.67 4.26
N ARG A 78 10.60 28.45 3.22
CA ARG A 78 11.45 29.47 2.62
C ARG A 78 10.60 30.49 1.89
N GLN A 79 10.77 31.77 2.22
CA GLN A 79 10.06 32.83 1.53
C GLN A 79 10.76 33.19 0.22
N PHE A 80 10.00 33.17 -0.87
CA PHE A 80 10.44 33.64 -2.19
C PHE A 80 9.85 35.03 -2.45
N SER A 81 10.68 35.95 -2.93
CA SER A 81 10.27 37.36 -3.15
C SER A 81 9.59 37.61 -4.50
N SER A 82 9.45 36.58 -5.33
CA SER A 82 8.98 36.64 -6.72
C SER A 82 8.57 35.26 -7.21
N ASP A 83 7.74 35.20 -8.25
CA ASP A 83 7.26 33.96 -8.93
C ASP A 83 8.33 33.26 -9.78
N LEU A 84 9.53 33.07 -9.23
CA LEU A 84 10.68 32.50 -9.93
C LEU A 84 11.04 31.08 -9.48
N LEU A 85 10.35 30.54 -8.48
CA LEU A 85 10.49 29.13 -8.12
C LEU A 85 9.79 28.25 -9.18
N SER A 86 10.53 27.31 -9.74
CA SER A 86 10.03 26.23 -10.59
C SER A 86 10.61 24.91 -10.11
N CYS A 87 9.87 23.81 -10.23
CA CYS A 87 10.38 22.48 -9.95
C CYS A 87 10.01 21.55 -11.10
N GLU A 88 10.94 20.68 -11.48
CA GLU A 88 10.79 19.76 -12.60
C GLU A 88 11.20 18.34 -12.17
N SER A 89 10.52 17.34 -12.73
CA SER A 89 10.88 15.93 -12.55
C SER A 89 11.79 15.46 -13.68
N GLU A 90 12.84 14.71 -13.35
CA GLU A 90 13.77 14.12 -14.33
C GLU A 90 13.09 13.11 -15.26
N LYS A 91 12.05 12.43 -14.78
CA LYS A 91 11.25 11.46 -15.54
C LYS A 91 9.79 11.85 -15.54
N ASN A 92 9.13 11.60 -16.66
CA ASN A 92 7.68 11.82 -16.82
C ASN A 92 6.84 10.71 -16.16
N ILE A 93 7.08 10.47 -14.87
CA ILE A 93 6.33 9.52 -14.03
C ILE A 93 5.54 10.23 -12.92
N VAL A 94 5.82 11.53 -12.72
CA VAL A 94 5.07 12.43 -11.85
C VAL A 94 4.81 13.74 -12.57
N ASP A 95 3.69 14.36 -12.26
CA ASP A 95 3.41 15.75 -12.61
C ASP A 95 3.71 16.65 -11.41
N ILE A 96 4.11 17.88 -11.72
CA ILE A 96 4.38 18.92 -10.73
C ILE A 96 3.36 20.03 -10.92
N GLU A 97 2.61 20.33 -9.87
CA GLU A 97 1.58 21.38 -9.86
C GLU A 97 1.80 22.33 -8.68
N GLU A 98 1.18 23.50 -8.71
CA GLU A 98 1.14 24.38 -7.54
C GLU A 98 0.47 23.68 -6.35
N ARG A 99 0.97 23.97 -5.15
CA ARG A 99 0.35 23.45 -3.93
C ARG A 99 -1.09 23.96 -3.81
N PRO A 100 -2.05 23.12 -3.37
CA PRO A 100 -3.43 23.57 -3.28
C PRO A 100 -3.57 24.75 -2.30
N GLY A 101 -4.30 25.78 -2.74
CA GLY A 101 -4.48 27.02 -1.98
C GLY A 101 -3.45 28.12 -2.27
N PHE A 102 -2.50 27.88 -3.18
CA PHE A 102 -1.51 28.87 -3.62
C PHE A 102 -1.61 29.14 -5.14
N GLU A 103 -1.27 30.34 -5.57
CA GLU A 103 -1.35 30.75 -6.98
C GLU A 103 -0.06 30.43 -7.77
N SER A 104 1.06 30.24 -7.07
CA SER A 104 2.35 29.89 -7.67
C SER A 104 3.17 28.97 -6.73
N ALA A 105 4.16 28.28 -7.29
CA ALA A 105 5.12 27.51 -6.48
C ALA A 105 5.87 28.40 -5.48
N SER A 106 6.15 29.67 -5.85
CA SER A 106 6.83 30.63 -4.99
C SER A 106 5.99 31.01 -3.79
N ASP A 107 4.70 31.28 -4.00
CA ASP A 107 3.73 31.58 -2.93
C ASP A 107 3.56 30.39 -1.97
N GLY A 108 3.50 29.18 -2.54
CA GLY A 108 3.42 27.93 -1.79
C GLY A 108 4.74 27.51 -1.14
N SER A 109 5.86 28.19 -1.41
CA SER A 109 7.19 27.75 -1.00
C SER A 109 7.51 26.30 -1.43
N GLY A 110 7.01 25.87 -2.59
CA GLY A 110 7.10 24.48 -3.04
C GLY A 110 5.96 24.07 -3.97
N VAL A 111 5.83 22.77 -4.20
CA VAL A 111 4.97 22.18 -5.24
C VAL A 111 4.24 20.93 -4.75
N ARG A 112 3.18 20.53 -5.46
CA ARG A 112 2.52 19.24 -5.29
C ARG A 112 3.05 18.25 -6.34
N ILE A 113 3.29 17.02 -5.94
CA ILE A 113 3.82 15.93 -6.77
C ILE A 113 2.71 14.90 -6.99
N ILE A 114 2.28 14.71 -8.25
CA ILE A 114 1.17 13.83 -8.60
C ILE A 114 1.70 12.62 -9.35
N ALA A 115 1.54 11.42 -8.78
CA ALA A 115 1.94 10.17 -9.40
C ALA A 115 1.16 9.89 -10.70
N ARG A 116 1.88 9.53 -11.78
CA ARG A 116 1.30 9.13 -13.09
C ARG A 116 1.57 7.68 -13.42
N SER A 117 2.79 7.21 -13.18
CA SER A 117 3.20 5.83 -13.45
C SER A 117 4.26 5.37 -12.43
N PRO A 118 4.42 4.05 -12.22
CA PRO A 118 5.40 3.56 -11.27
C PRO A 118 6.83 3.79 -11.74
N GLY A 119 7.74 4.07 -10.81
CA GLY A 119 9.14 4.34 -11.09
C GLY A 119 9.82 5.14 -9.97
N VAL A 120 11.12 5.35 -10.12
CA VAL A 120 11.90 6.25 -9.26
C VAL A 120 12.41 7.42 -10.11
N THR A 121 12.19 8.64 -9.65
CA THR A 121 12.61 9.90 -10.29
C THR A 121 13.19 10.84 -9.24
N ALA A 122 13.82 11.92 -9.71
CA ALA A 122 14.20 13.03 -8.86
C ALA A 122 13.42 14.28 -9.28
N VAL A 123 13.02 15.08 -8.30
CA VAL A 123 12.47 16.42 -8.48
C VAL A 123 13.54 17.42 -8.10
N ARG A 124 13.79 18.37 -8.98
CA ARG A 124 14.78 19.45 -8.81
C ARG A 124 14.08 20.78 -8.91
N CYS A 125 14.44 21.70 -8.04
CA CYS A 125 13.88 23.04 -8.05
C CYS A 125 14.94 24.08 -8.47
N SER A 126 14.49 25.13 -9.13
CA SER A 126 15.30 26.27 -9.55
C SER A 126 14.65 27.56 -9.09
N PHE A 127 15.47 28.53 -8.69
CA PHE A 127 15.03 29.90 -8.43
C PHE A 127 15.59 30.82 -9.52
N GLY A 128 14.72 31.20 -10.47
CA GLY A 128 15.15 31.85 -11.71
C GLY A 128 15.98 30.87 -12.54
N ASP A 129 17.19 31.30 -12.94
CA ASP A 129 18.11 30.47 -13.74
C ASP A 129 19.08 29.63 -12.89
N ILE A 130 18.91 29.60 -11.55
CA ILE A 130 19.81 28.92 -10.62
C ILE A 130 19.13 27.67 -10.08
N GLU A 131 19.67 26.50 -10.43
CA GLU A 131 19.29 25.22 -9.83
C GLU A 131 19.69 25.18 -8.35
N MET A 132 18.79 24.72 -7.50
CA MET A 132 19.03 24.53 -6.08
C MET A 132 19.88 23.27 -5.84
N GLU A 133 20.58 23.22 -4.71
CA GLU A 133 21.47 22.08 -4.40
C GLU A 133 20.67 20.84 -3.98
N GLU A 134 19.49 21.05 -3.38
CA GLU A 134 18.63 19.99 -2.89
C GLU A 134 17.95 19.23 -4.05
N VAL A 135 18.02 17.90 -3.96
CA VAL A 135 17.40 16.97 -4.91
C VAL A 135 16.46 16.05 -4.15
N TYR A 136 15.21 15.97 -4.59
CA TYR A 136 14.17 15.22 -3.92
C TYR A 136 13.90 13.91 -4.66
N GLU A 137 14.21 12.77 -4.04
CA GLU A 137 13.92 11.45 -4.61
C GLU A 137 12.42 11.17 -4.45
N VAL A 138 11.77 10.78 -5.55
CA VAL A 138 10.35 10.37 -5.54
C VAL A 138 10.26 8.95 -6.04
N THR A 139 9.70 8.09 -5.18
CA THR A 139 9.41 6.70 -5.50
C THR A 139 7.90 6.51 -5.62
N VAL A 140 7.47 6.07 -6.81
CA VAL A 140 6.11 5.62 -7.10
C VAL A 140 6.15 4.10 -7.25
N PRO A 141 5.78 3.32 -6.21
CA PRO A 141 5.79 1.87 -6.33
C PRO A 141 4.62 1.39 -7.22
N PRO A 142 4.68 0.15 -7.74
CA PRO A 142 3.56 -0.48 -8.42
C PRO A 142 2.31 -0.49 -7.52
N GLN A 143 1.16 -0.02 -8.02
CA GLN A 143 -0.07 0.04 -7.21
C GLN A 143 -0.50 -1.36 -6.74
N SER A 144 -0.25 -2.39 -7.55
CA SER A 144 -0.52 -3.78 -7.21
C SER A 144 0.21 -4.23 -5.93
N LEU A 145 1.43 -3.73 -5.68
CA LEU A 145 2.20 -4.03 -4.47
C LEU A 145 1.53 -3.43 -3.23
N ILE A 146 1.04 -2.20 -3.31
CA ILE A 146 0.27 -1.59 -2.21
C ILE A 146 -1.02 -2.39 -1.98
N GLN A 147 -1.76 -2.65 -3.07
CA GLN A 147 -3.04 -3.37 -3.01
C GLN A 147 -2.91 -4.74 -2.37
N ILE A 148 -1.87 -5.51 -2.74
CA ILE A 148 -1.70 -6.85 -2.24
C ILE A 148 -1.25 -6.87 -0.79
N LEU A 149 -0.36 -5.95 -0.36
CA LEU A 149 0.03 -5.84 1.04
C LEU A 149 -1.17 -5.51 1.93
N VAL A 150 -1.99 -4.54 1.52
CA VAL A 150 -3.21 -4.19 2.24
C VAL A 150 -4.15 -5.40 2.29
N ALA A 151 -4.37 -6.10 1.17
CA ALA A 151 -5.33 -7.19 1.14
C ALA A 151 -4.87 -8.46 1.90
N GLU A 152 -3.57 -8.77 1.90
CA GLU A 152 -3.01 -9.93 2.60
C GLU A 152 -2.93 -9.71 4.12
N ALA A 153 -2.56 -8.50 4.55
CA ALA A 153 -2.19 -8.28 5.95
C ALA A 153 -2.63 -6.94 6.54
N GLY A 154 -3.52 -6.18 5.91
CA GLY A 154 -3.76 -4.79 6.30
C GLY A 154 -4.19 -4.57 7.76
N GLY A 155 -4.89 -5.53 8.38
CA GLY A 155 -5.17 -5.46 9.83
C GLY A 155 -3.90 -5.47 10.69
N GLN A 156 -2.92 -6.31 10.35
CA GLN A 156 -1.63 -6.35 11.06
C GLN A 156 -0.75 -5.15 10.71
N ILE A 157 -0.75 -4.74 9.43
CA ILE A 157 -0.01 -3.57 8.98
C ILE A 157 -0.51 -2.29 9.69
N ALA A 158 -1.82 -2.13 9.87
CA ALA A 158 -2.39 -1.03 10.63
C ALA A 158 -1.98 -1.07 12.11
N ASP A 159 -1.99 -2.25 12.73
CA ASP A 159 -1.56 -2.43 14.13
C ASP A 159 -0.05 -2.14 14.33
N GLU A 160 0.77 -2.34 13.31
CA GLU A 160 2.22 -2.10 13.33
C GLU A 160 2.59 -0.66 12.97
N ALA A 161 1.69 0.10 12.36
CA ALA A 161 1.97 1.46 11.92
C ALA A 161 2.19 2.41 13.10
N GLU A 162 3.32 3.13 13.08
CA GLU A 162 3.60 4.21 14.01
C GLU A 162 2.86 5.47 13.57
N LEU A 163 1.95 5.96 14.41
CA LEU A 163 1.20 7.17 14.15
C LEU A 163 1.93 8.41 14.68
N ASP A 164 1.79 9.52 13.96
CA ASP A 164 2.28 10.83 14.34
C ASP A 164 1.30 11.51 15.29
N GLU A 165 1.80 11.88 16.47
CA GLU A 165 1.02 12.51 17.54
C GLU A 165 0.88 14.03 17.32
N ASP A 166 1.63 14.60 16.36
CA ASP A 166 1.56 16.02 16.03
C ASP A 166 0.28 16.39 15.24
N TYR A 167 -0.47 15.38 14.79
CA TYR A 167 -1.73 15.54 14.03
C TYR A 167 -2.93 15.00 14.82
N ASP A 168 -4.08 15.67 14.68
CA ASP A 168 -5.34 15.23 15.30
C ASP A 168 -5.94 14.00 14.60
N ASP A 169 -5.64 13.82 13.31
CA ASP A 169 -6.02 12.66 12.52
C ASP A 169 -4.92 11.57 12.58
N PRO A 170 -5.27 10.27 12.49
CA PRO A 170 -4.28 9.21 12.49
C PRO A 170 -3.43 9.27 11.21
N VAL A 171 -2.19 9.73 11.36
CA VAL A 171 -1.22 9.90 10.27
C VAL A 171 -0.05 8.96 10.49
N VAL A 172 0.28 8.11 9.53
CA VAL A 172 1.45 7.22 9.62
C VAL A 172 2.73 8.05 9.48
N LYS A 173 3.69 7.90 10.40
CA LYS A 173 5.00 8.56 10.34
C LYS A 173 5.82 8.10 9.13
N LEU A 174 6.61 9.00 8.52
CA LEU A 174 7.51 8.60 7.42
C LEU A 174 8.56 7.55 7.82
N SER A 175 8.96 7.53 9.08
CA SER A 175 9.89 6.55 9.64
C SER A 175 9.22 5.23 10.04
N SER A 176 7.90 5.14 9.93
CA SER A 176 7.14 3.98 10.37
C SER A 176 7.51 2.74 9.54
N ARG A 177 7.75 1.63 10.22
CA ARG A 177 8.09 0.34 9.61
C ARG A 177 7.08 -0.70 10.04
N SER A 178 6.67 -1.56 9.11
CA SER A 178 5.83 -2.72 9.38
C SER A 178 6.62 -3.98 9.02
N PRO A 179 7.13 -4.73 10.03
CA PRO A 179 7.80 -6.00 9.79
C PRO A 179 6.97 -6.95 8.94
N THR A 180 5.65 -7.02 9.17
CA THR A 180 4.77 -7.87 8.37
C THR A 180 4.76 -7.43 6.91
N ALA A 181 4.55 -6.14 6.62
CA ALA A 181 4.54 -5.65 5.25
C ALA A 181 5.90 -5.86 4.56
N GLU A 182 7.01 -5.61 5.26
CA GLU A 182 8.37 -5.77 4.73
C GLU A 182 8.69 -7.22 4.38
N LEU A 183 8.34 -8.18 5.24
CA LEU A 183 8.54 -9.60 4.97
C LEU A 183 7.69 -10.08 3.78
N LEU A 184 6.41 -9.71 3.72
CA LEU A 184 5.53 -10.10 2.60
C LEU A 184 5.99 -9.48 1.26
N ALA A 185 6.38 -8.20 1.28
CA ALA A 185 6.92 -7.51 0.11
C ALA A 185 8.28 -8.11 -0.32
N SER A 186 9.11 -8.53 0.63
CA SER A 186 10.37 -9.22 0.35
C SER A 186 10.13 -10.56 -0.34
N VAL A 187 9.10 -11.33 0.04
CA VAL A 187 8.73 -12.55 -0.69
C VAL A 187 8.39 -12.27 -2.15
N ILE A 188 7.65 -11.19 -2.45
CA ILE A 188 7.36 -10.78 -3.83
C ILE A 188 8.67 -10.47 -4.58
N LYS A 189 9.56 -9.67 -3.96
CA LYS A 189 10.88 -9.34 -4.51
C LYS A 189 11.74 -10.60 -4.74
N ASN A 190 11.68 -11.57 -3.83
CA ASN A 190 12.42 -12.83 -3.93
C ASN A 190 11.92 -13.69 -5.08
N ARG A 191 10.60 -13.75 -5.31
CA ARG A 191 10.05 -14.39 -6.53
C ARG A 191 10.61 -13.76 -7.80
N ILE A 192 10.68 -12.43 -7.86
CA ILE A 192 11.28 -11.69 -8.99
C ILE A 192 12.75 -12.06 -9.16
N ILE A 193 13.52 -12.09 -8.07
CA ILE A 193 14.95 -12.47 -8.09
C ILE A 193 15.13 -13.90 -8.59
N ILE A 194 14.32 -14.85 -8.10
CA ILE A 194 14.36 -16.25 -8.52
C ILE A 194 14.03 -16.37 -10.01
N ILE A 195 12.96 -15.72 -10.49
CA ILE A 195 12.62 -15.71 -11.92
C ILE A 195 13.79 -15.18 -12.76
N ASN A 196 14.39 -14.06 -12.35
CA ASN A 196 15.49 -13.44 -13.08
C ASN A 196 16.75 -14.30 -13.08
N ASN A 197 17.04 -15.01 -11.99
CA ASN A 197 18.20 -15.89 -11.88
C ASN A 197 18.03 -17.19 -12.72
N GLU A 198 16.82 -17.73 -12.77
CA GLU A 198 16.51 -18.97 -13.47
C GLU A 198 16.04 -18.73 -14.93
N ASP A 199 15.77 -17.48 -15.32
CA ASP A 199 15.12 -17.06 -16.59
C ASP A 199 13.80 -17.81 -16.85
N ASP A 200 13.05 -18.11 -15.80
CA ASP A 200 11.80 -18.87 -15.86
C ASP A 200 10.64 -18.25 -15.08
N PRO A 201 9.86 -17.35 -15.73
CA PRO A 201 8.63 -16.80 -15.14
C PRO A 201 7.59 -17.88 -14.77
N SER A 202 7.63 -19.06 -15.40
CA SER A 202 6.61 -20.09 -15.16
C SER A 202 6.69 -20.71 -13.77
N LEU A 203 7.82 -20.55 -13.07
CA LEU A 203 8.02 -20.96 -11.67
C LEU A 203 6.92 -20.42 -10.73
N PHE A 204 6.38 -19.25 -11.03
CA PHE A 204 5.30 -18.62 -10.27
C PHE A 204 4.07 -18.34 -11.14
N ALA A 205 3.82 -19.20 -12.13
CA ALA A 205 2.71 -19.07 -13.08
C ALA A 205 2.66 -17.72 -13.84
N VAL A 206 3.81 -17.04 -13.94
CA VAL A 206 3.93 -15.75 -14.60
C VAL A 206 4.07 -15.96 -16.11
N LYS A 207 3.40 -15.12 -16.90
CA LYS A 207 3.55 -15.11 -18.36
C LYS A 207 4.74 -14.25 -18.76
N LYS A 208 5.71 -14.84 -19.48
CA LYS A 208 6.93 -14.14 -19.92
C LYS A 208 6.67 -12.82 -20.66
N ASN A 209 5.67 -12.79 -21.55
CA ASN A 209 5.33 -11.58 -22.30
C ASN A 209 4.88 -10.41 -21.41
N ASP A 210 4.19 -10.70 -20.30
CA ASP A 210 3.72 -9.66 -19.37
C ASP A 210 4.88 -9.22 -18.47
N TYR A 211 5.75 -10.16 -18.09
CA TYR A 211 6.93 -9.92 -17.25
C TYR A 211 7.94 -8.94 -17.88
N ASP A 212 8.21 -9.07 -19.18
CA ASP A 212 9.26 -8.31 -19.88
C ASP A 212 8.78 -6.95 -20.44
N LEU A 213 7.51 -6.58 -20.27
CA LEU A 213 6.90 -5.45 -20.98
C LEU A 213 7.43 -4.07 -20.55
N GLU A 214 7.60 -3.84 -19.25
CA GLU A 214 7.94 -2.52 -18.66
C GLU A 214 8.71 -2.69 -17.33
N ALA A 215 9.85 -3.37 -17.39
CA ALA A 215 10.67 -3.62 -16.20
C ALA A 215 11.19 -2.30 -15.56
N PRO A 216 11.34 -2.23 -14.23
CA PRO A 216 11.10 -3.30 -13.25
C PRO A 216 9.65 -3.39 -12.76
N THR A 217 8.78 -2.43 -13.11
CA THR A 217 7.38 -2.37 -12.67
C THR A 217 6.61 -3.63 -13.06
N SER A 218 6.75 -4.05 -14.32
CA SER A 218 6.08 -5.23 -14.84
C SER A 218 6.42 -6.52 -14.10
N TYR A 219 7.59 -6.60 -13.44
CA TYR A 219 7.98 -7.77 -12.65
C TYR A 219 7.07 -7.95 -11.43
N TYR A 220 6.79 -6.88 -10.70
CA TYR A 220 5.91 -6.89 -9.54
C TYR A 220 4.47 -7.19 -9.95
N ASP A 221 3.95 -6.46 -10.93
CA ASP A 221 2.57 -6.65 -11.40
C ASP A 221 2.35 -8.09 -11.89
N SER A 222 3.31 -8.64 -12.64
CA SER A 222 3.20 -9.98 -13.20
C SER A 222 3.26 -11.08 -12.14
N VAL A 223 4.10 -10.93 -11.10
CA VAL A 223 4.16 -11.88 -9.97
C VAL A 223 2.89 -11.79 -9.12
N ILE A 224 2.39 -10.59 -8.85
CA ILE A 224 1.22 -10.38 -7.99
C ILE A 224 -0.05 -10.86 -8.69
N LEU A 225 -0.24 -10.51 -9.96
CA LEU A 225 -1.47 -10.79 -10.71
C LEU A 225 -1.47 -12.17 -11.39
N ALA A 226 -0.40 -12.96 -11.23
CA ALA A 226 -0.37 -14.33 -11.72
C ALA A 226 -1.39 -15.21 -10.99
N ASN A 227 -2.05 -16.08 -11.75
CA ASN A 227 -3.17 -16.88 -11.25
C ASN A 227 -2.73 -17.81 -10.11
N GLY A 228 -3.47 -17.77 -9.00
CA GLY A 228 -3.22 -18.61 -7.83
C GLY A 228 -1.96 -18.26 -7.04
N GLN A 229 -1.33 -17.10 -7.29
CA GLN A 229 -0.14 -16.68 -6.54
C GLN A 229 -0.45 -15.92 -5.25
N PHE A 230 -1.56 -15.19 -5.23
CA PHE A 230 -2.07 -14.47 -4.06
C PHE A 230 -3.60 -14.54 -4.03
N SER A 231 -4.16 -15.01 -2.92
CA SER A 231 -5.60 -15.26 -2.77
C SER A 231 -6.46 -14.01 -3.05
N PRO A 232 -6.10 -12.79 -2.61
CA PRO A 232 -6.94 -11.60 -2.84
C PRO A 232 -7.11 -11.22 -4.32
N THR A 233 -6.33 -11.79 -5.23
CA THR A 233 -6.52 -11.58 -6.68
C THR A 233 -7.69 -12.38 -7.25
N ASP A 234 -8.12 -13.45 -6.57
CA ASP A 234 -9.26 -14.29 -6.94
C ASP A 234 -10.57 -13.57 -6.58
N PRO A 235 -11.52 -13.39 -7.52
CA PRO A 235 -12.84 -12.83 -7.25
C PRO A 235 -13.66 -13.51 -6.15
N GLU A 236 -13.40 -14.79 -5.87
CA GLU A 236 -14.12 -15.56 -4.84
C GLU A 236 -13.48 -15.43 -3.45
N ASP A 237 -12.30 -14.81 -3.34
CA ASP A 237 -11.63 -14.58 -2.06
C ASP A 237 -12.30 -13.45 -1.26
N ILE A 238 -12.38 -13.60 0.06
CA ILE A 238 -13.03 -12.63 0.95
C ILE A 238 -12.31 -11.27 0.97
N MET A 239 -11.00 -11.25 0.72
CA MET A 239 -10.17 -10.05 0.67
C MET A 239 -10.10 -9.42 -0.72
N HIS A 240 -10.76 -10.01 -1.73
CA HIS A 240 -10.77 -9.47 -3.09
C HIS A 240 -11.31 -8.05 -3.19
N ASN A 241 -12.36 -7.74 -2.41
CA ASN A 241 -12.91 -6.39 -2.39
C ASN A 241 -11.94 -5.39 -1.75
N VAL A 242 -11.17 -5.82 -0.74
CA VAL A 242 -10.12 -4.98 -0.14
C VAL A 242 -9.02 -4.72 -1.15
N PHE A 243 -8.55 -5.76 -1.85
CA PHE A 243 -7.57 -5.64 -2.94
C PHE A 243 -8.02 -4.63 -4.01
N LYS A 244 -9.28 -4.72 -4.48
CA LYS A 244 -9.85 -3.78 -5.46
C LYS A 244 -9.95 -2.36 -4.91
N ASN A 245 -10.46 -2.19 -3.68
CA ASN A 245 -10.65 -0.88 -3.10
C ASN A 245 -9.31 -0.18 -2.84
N ALA A 246 -8.28 -0.92 -2.45
CA ALA A 246 -6.91 -0.42 -2.27
C ALA A 246 -6.24 0.08 -3.57
N SER A 247 -6.94 0.10 -4.71
CA SER A 247 -6.50 0.85 -5.90
C SER A 247 -6.50 2.36 -5.67
N SER A 248 -7.23 2.86 -4.67
CA SER A 248 -7.20 4.26 -4.24
C SER A 248 -7.42 4.36 -2.74
N ARG A 249 -6.65 5.24 -2.09
CA ARG A 249 -6.73 5.51 -0.65
C ARG A 249 -8.16 5.92 -0.23
N ASP A 250 -8.82 6.71 -1.05
CA ASP A 250 -10.14 7.29 -0.75
C ASP A 250 -11.29 6.27 -0.79
N ASN A 251 -11.04 5.09 -1.36
CA ASN A 251 -12.00 3.98 -1.35
C ASN A 251 -11.98 3.18 -0.04
N LEU A 252 -11.03 3.46 0.86
CA LEU A 252 -10.83 2.72 2.11
C LEU A 252 -11.40 3.49 3.30
N SER A 253 -11.88 2.75 4.31
CA SER A 253 -12.24 3.34 5.61
C SER A 253 -11.00 3.75 6.41
N ALA A 254 -11.16 4.55 7.45
CA ALA A 254 -10.05 5.11 8.23
C ALA A 254 -9.00 4.06 8.67
N ASP A 255 -9.41 2.94 9.28
CA ASP A 255 -8.47 1.91 9.72
C ASP A 255 -7.68 1.29 8.54
N TRP A 256 -8.32 1.13 7.39
CA TRP A 256 -7.68 0.63 6.18
C TRP A 256 -6.83 1.69 5.47
N GLN A 257 -7.08 2.98 5.71
CA GLN A 257 -6.20 4.06 5.24
C GLN A 257 -4.86 4.05 5.99
N ILE A 258 -4.84 3.72 7.29
CA ILE A 258 -3.59 3.53 8.04
C ILE A 258 -2.77 2.39 7.42
N ALA A 259 -3.40 1.24 7.17
CA ALA A 259 -2.76 0.10 6.50
C ALA A 259 -2.23 0.49 5.12
N TYR A 260 -3.03 1.23 4.35
CA TYR A 260 -2.65 1.71 3.02
C TYR A 260 -1.46 2.66 3.09
N ASP A 261 -1.48 3.65 3.96
CA ASP A 261 -0.40 4.64 4.09
C ASP A 261 0.91 3.96 4.51
N GLN A 262 0.87 3.01 5.44
CA GLN A 262 2.03 2.17 5.78
C GLN A 262 2.48 1.28 4.60
N ALA A 263 1.54 0.73 3.83
CA ALA A 263 1.85 -0.08 2.65
C ALA A 263 2.49 0.76 1.53
N VAL A 264 2.14 2.05 1.38
CA VAL A 264 2.81 2.97 0.45
C VAL A 264 4.29 3.13 0.82
N LEU A 265 4.58 3.40 2.11
CA LEU A 265 5.96 3.53 2.59
C LEU A 265 6.76 2.24 2.34
N THR A 266 6.17 1.11 2.70
CA THR A 266 6.81 -0.20 2.57
C THR A 266 7.05 -0.57 1.10
N ALA A 267 6.04 -0.39 0.25
CA ALA A 267 6.13 -0.68 -1.17
C ALA A 267 7.19 0.19 -1.85
N ALA A 268 7.26 1.48 -1.50
CA ALA A 268 8.30 2.37 -2.01
C ALA A 268 9.70 1.91 -1.57
N ALA A 269 9.88 1.61 -0.28
CA ALA A 269 11.17 1.17 0.27
C ALA A 269 11.63 -0.19 -0.27
N ILE A 270 10.70 -1.08 -0.63
CA ILE A 270 11.03 -2.36 -1.28
C ILE A 270 11.39 -2.13 -2.76
N PHE A 271 10.65 -1.27 -3.45
CA PHE A 271 10.81 -1.01 -4.88
C PHE A 271 12.09 -0.22 -5.20
N ASN A 272 12.46 0.74 -4.34
CA ASN A 272 13.71 1.48 -4.48
C ASN A 272 14.94 0.72 -3.93
N GLY A 273 14.72 -0.38 -3.21
CA GLY A 273 15.77 -1.25 -2.68
C GLY A 273 16.32 -0.85 -1.30
N ASP A 274 15.63 0.01 -0.57
CA ASP A 274 16.01 0.46 0.78
C ASP A 274 15.75 -0.60 1.88
N VAL A 275 14.93 -1.62 1.61
CA VAL A 275 14.64 -2.72 2.55
C VAL A 275 15.51 -3.95 2.26
N GLN A 276 16.18 -4.44 3.32
CA GLN A 276 16.90 -5.71 3.35
C GLN A 276 15.91 -6.88 3.43
N ASP A 277 16.23 -7.99 2.75
CA ASP A 277 15.45 -9.22 2.90
C ASP A 277 15.81 -9.95 4.19
N ASP A 278 14.92 -9.89 5.17
CA ASP A 278 15.04 -10.62 6.44
C ASP A 278 14.31 -11.98 6.41
N THR A 279 13.62 -12.31 5.30
CA THR A 279 12.95 -13.61 5.14
C THR A 279 13.93 -14.75 4.80
N GLY A 280 15.20 -14.43 4.56
CA GLY A 280 16.24 -15.36 4.14
C GLY A 280 15.90 -16.03 2.81
N GLU A 281 15.58 -15.23 1.79
CA GLU A 281 15.24 -15.65 0.43
C GLU A 281 13.95 -16.49 0.33
N SER A 282 12.97 -16.22 1.20
CA SER A 282 11.68 -16.91 1.13
C SER A 282 10.91 -16.54 -0.14
N PHE A 283 10.36 -17.55 -0.82
CA PHE A 283 9.57 -17.42 -2.04
C PHE A 283 8.06 -17.57 -1.81
N GLY A 284 7.65 -18.02 -0.62
CA GLY A 284 6.25 -18.23 -0.28
C GLY A 284 5.95 -17.86 1.16
N PHE A 285 4.68 -17.61 1.42
CA PHE A 285 4.14 -17.50 2.77
C PHE A 285 2.71 -18.04 2.81
N PHE A 286 2.23 -18.37 4.00
CA PHE A 286 0.82 -18.66 4.27
C PHE A 286 0.49 -18.39 5.73
N SER A 287 -0.79 -18.16 6.01
CA SER A 287 -1.32 -18.14 7.37
C SER A 287 -1.80 -19.54 7.76
N PRO A 288 -1.16 -20.22 8.74
CA PRO A 288 -1.57 -21.55 9.15
C PRO A 288 -2.91 -21.49 9.91
N ASP A 289 -3.77 -22.50 9.75
CA ASP A 289 -4.84 -22.76 10.72
C ASP A 289 -4.28 -23.48 11.97
N GLU A 290 -5.12 -23.77 12.95
CA GLU A 290 -4.70 -24.40 14.20
C GLU A 290 -4.14 -25.82 13.97
N ASP A 291 -4.76 -26.60 13.08
CA ASP A 291 -4.36 -27.98 12.81
C ASP A 291 -3.02 -28.03 12.08
N ILE A 292 -2.86 -27.21 11.02
CA ILE A 292 -1.61 -27.08 10.27
C ILE A 292 -0.48 -26.59 11.20
N TRP A 293 -0.75 -25.62 12.06
CA TRP A 293 0.24 -25.13 13.01
C TRP A 293 0.68 -26.20 14.01
N ASN A 294 -0.26 -26.98 14.56
CA ASN A 294 0.08 -28.06 15.49
C ASN A 294 1.02 -29.09 14.85
N ASP A 295 0.78 -29.46 13.59
CA ASP A 295 1.64 -30.37 12.85
C ASP A 295 3.03 -29.77 12.58
N ILE A 296 3.10 -28.51 12.12
CA ILE A 296 4.37 -27.82 11.85
C ILE A 296 5.17 -27.63 13.15
N TRP A 297 4.51 -27.27 14.25
CA TRP A 297 5.14 -27.11 15.54
C TRP A 297 5.72 -28.43 16.08
N ASN A 298 5.00 -29.54 15.88
CA ASN A 298 5.52 -30.87 16.21
C ASN A 298 6.72 -31.23 15.35
N ALA A 299 6.68 -30.94 14.04
CA ALA A 299 7.79 -31.19 13.13
C ALA A 299 9.03 -30.38 13.52
N PHE A 300 8.86 -29.09 13.83
CA PHE A 300 9.91 -28.20 14.34
C PHE A 300 10.56 -28.76 15.61
N ARG A 301 9.73 -29.09 16.62
CA ARG A 301 10.23 -29.58 17.93
C ARG A 301 10.97 -30.91 17.84
N LEU A 302 10.60 -31.77 16.90
CA LEU A 302 11.14 -33.11 16.75
C LEU A 302 12.24 -33.19 15.68
N GLY A 303 12.52 -32.09 14.97
CA GLY A 303 13.48 -32.06 13.86
C GLY A 303 13.06 -32.97 12.69
N GLN A 304 11.76 -33.05 12.41
CA GLN A 304 11.19 -33.92 11.39
C GLN A 304 11.08 -33.21 10.03
N GLU A 305 10.65 -33.96 9.01
CA GLU A 305 10.31 -33.42 7.69
C GLU A 305 9.08 -32.50 7.78
N ILE A 306 8.86 -31.70 6.73
CA ILE A 306 7.67 -30.86 6.61
C ILE A 306 6.43 -31.77 6.58
N PRO A 307 5.42 -31.51 7.42
CA PRO A 307 4.21 -32.34 7.43
C PRO A 307 3.43 -32.18 6.11
N ASP A 308 2.80 -33.26 5.65
CA ASP A 308 1.97 -33.27 4.42
C ASP A 308 0.75 -32.32 4.51
N SER A 309 0.36 -31.90 5.72
CA SER A 309 -0.68 -30.89 5.94
C SER A 309 -0.23 -29.47 5.58
N SER A 310 1.08 -29.22 5.44
CA SER A 310 1.60 -27.94 4.96
C SER A 310 1.20 -27.71 3.49
N PRO A 311 0.75 -26.50 3.12
CA PRO A 311 0.55 -26.17 1.70
C PRO A 311 1.88 -26.09 0.92
N PHE A 312 2.99 -25.84 1.62
CA PHE A 312 4.34 -25.83 1.04
C PHE A 312 5.04 -27.15 1.34
N THR A 313 5.22 -27.97 0.30
CA THR A 313 5.97 -29.23 0.34
C THR A 313 6.84 -29.35 -0.90
N ASP A 314 7.82 -30.26 -0.87
CA ASP A 314 8.61 -30.63 -2.06
C ASP A 314 7.74 -31.11 -3.23
N TYR A 315 6.54 -31.62 -2.95
CA TYR A 315 5.60 -32.03 -3.99
C TYR A 315 4.87 -30.85 -4.62
N THR A 316 4.50 -29.84 -3.81
CA THR A 316 3.80 -28.63 -4.30
C THR A 316 4.76 -27.74 -5.09
N PHE A 317 6.01 -27.59 -4.65
CA PHE A 317 7.02 -26.71 -5.25
C PHE A 317 8.27 -27.48 -5.67
N LYS A 318 8.11 -28.42 -6.61
CA LYS A 318 9.19 -29.33 -7.05
C LYS A 318 10.44 -28.63 -7.55
N GLU A 319 10.27 -27.55 -8.32
CA GLU A 319 11.38 -26.78 -8.90
C GLU A 319 12.14 -25.94 -7.85
N LEU A 320 11.60 -25.84 -6.64
CA LEU A 320 12.21 -25.13 -5.51
C LEU A 320 12.59 -26.09 -4.38
N ALA A 321 12.36 -27.40 -4.55
CA ALA A 321 12.73 -28.41 -3.57
C ALA A 321 14.27 -28.52 -3.44
N PRO A 322 14.79 -28.89 -2.25
CA PRO A 322 14.06 -29.16 -1.01
C PRO A 322 13.50 -27.90 -0.36
N ILE A 323 12.30 -27.98 0.22
CA ILE A 323 11.62 -26.87 0.90
C ILE A 323 12.00 -26.83 2.38
N GLN A 324 12.07 -25.61 2.90
CA GLN A 324 12.15 -25.30 4.32
C GLN A 324 11.04 -24.33 4.72
N LEU A 325 10.42 -24.57 5.87
CA LEU A 325 9.51 -23.62 6.51
C LEU A 325 10.26 -22.75 7.53
N LEU A 326 10.01 -21.46 7.50
CA LEU A 326 10.61 -20.47 8.40
C LEU A 326 9.53 -19.84 9.30
N LEU A 327 9.73 -19.97 10.61
CA LEU A 327 8.92 -19.39 11.69
C LEU A 327 9.56 -18.07 12.14
N HIS A 328 9.35 -17.00 11.39
CA HIS A 328 10.05 -15.74 11.61
C HIS A 328 9.68 -15.11 12.98
N PRO A 329 10.66 -14.64 13.79
CA PRO A 329 10.41 -14.14 15.15
C PRO A 329 9.61 -12.84 15.18
N ASP A 330 9.77 -11.99 14.16
CA ASP A 330 9.10 -10.68 14.09
C ASP A 330 7.67 -10.75 13.55
N VAL A 331 7.20 -11.95 13.16
CA VAL A 331 5.81 -12.14 12.76
C VAL A 331 4.91 -12.17 13.99
N LYS A 332 3.82 -11.42 13.93
CA LYS A 332 2.81 -11.38 14.99
C LYS A 332 2.28 -12.78 15.29
N LYS A 333 2.15 -13.11 16.57
CA LYS A 333 1.56 -14.38 17.02
C LYS A 333 0.15 -14.15 17.53
N TYR A 334 -0.74 -15.07 17.21
CA TYR A 334 -2.05 -15.16 17.83
C TYR A 334 -1.91 -15.53 19.32
N SER A 335 -2.99 -15.41 20.08
CA SER A 335 -3.00 -15.71 21.52
C SER A 335 -2.70 -17.17 21.86
N ASP A 336 -2.88 -18.08 20.89
CA ASP A 336 -2.54 -19.52 20.97
C ASP A 336 -1.04 -19.79 20.68
N GLY A 337 -0.26 -18.76 20.34
CA GLY A 337 1.16 -18.84 20.02
C GLY A 337 1.48 -19.13 18.55
N ARG A 338 0.47 -19.35 17.71
CA ARG A 338 0.62 -19.56 16.26
C ARG A 338 1.08 -18.27 15.58
N PRO A 339 2.07 -18.32 14.65
CA PRO A 339 2.45 -17.16 13.88
C PRO A 339 1.36 -16.82 12.85
N SER A 340 1.18 -15.54 12.56
CA SER A 340 0.25 -15.08 11.52
C SER A 340 0.68 -15.48 10.11
N PHE A 341 1.98 -15.65 9.90
CA PHE A 341 2.59 -16.12 8.67
C PHE A 341 3.71 -17.12 8.93
N ILE A 342 3.78 -18.14 8.09
CA ILE A 342 4.92 -19.05 7.96
C ILE A 342 5.47 -18.85 6.55
N PHE A 343 6.80 -18.72 6.44
CA PHE A 343 7.46 -18.53 5.16
C PHE A 343 8.04 -19.83 4.62
N ALA A 344 8.19 -19.91 3.31
CA ALA A 344 8.78 -21.04 2.62
C ALA A 344 9.96 -20.59 1.76
N ARG A 345 11.08 -21.31 1.87
CA ARG A 345 12.32 -21.07 1.11
C ARG A 345 12.97 -22.36 0.65
N ARG A 346 14.00 -22.27 -0.21
CA ARG A 346 14.85 -23.40 -0.56
C ARG A 346 15.68 -23.80 0.66
N ARG A 347 15.66 -25.08 1.05
CA ARG A 347 16.40 -25.64 2.20
C ARG A 347 17.88 -25.80 1.85
N GLY A 348 18.75 -25.29 2.71
CA GLY A 348 20.19 -25.57 2.64
C GLY A 348 20.53 -27.03 2.98
N GLU A 349 21.66 -27.53 2.49
CA GLU A 349 22.08 -28.94 2.68
C GLU A 349 22.18 -29.39 4.14
N ASN A 350 22.36 -28.45 5.08
CA ASN A 350 22.51 -28.71 6.51
C ASN A 350 21.42 -28.08 7.39
N SER A 351 20.32 -27.61 6.78
CA SER A 351 19.25 -26.92 7.48
C SER A 351 18.10 -27.86 7.86
N PHE A 352 17.40 -27.58 8.96
CA PHE A 352 16.22 -28.34 9.35
C PHE A 352 15.04 -28.07 8.41
N ALA A 353 14.06 -28.97 8.35
CA ALA A 353 12.89 -28.79 7.49
C ALA A 353 11.99 -27.65 7.96
N VAL A 354 12.02 -27.33 9.26
CA VAL A 354 11.38 -26.17 9.88
C VAL A 354 12.39 -25.48 10.78
N GLU A 355 12.57 -24.16 10.64
CA GLU A 355 13.48 -23.33 11.44
C GLU A 355 12.79 -22.06 11.93
N ASP A 356 13.31 -21.45 13.00
CA ASP A 356 12.80 -20.20 13.59
C ASP A 356 13.81 -19.04 13.48
N THR A 357 14.90 -19.24 12.72
CA THR A 357 15.93 -18.25 12.44
C THR A 357 16.18 -18.19 10.93
N PRO A 358 16.17 -17.00 10.31
CA PRO A 358 16.54 -16.82 8.91
C PRO A 358 17.96 -17.26 8.60
#